data_AF-A0A7K3NQE6-F1
#
_entry.id   AF-A0A7K3NQE6-F1
#
_cell.length_a   1.000
_cell.length_b   1.000
_cell.length_c   1.000
_cell.angle_alpha   90.00
_cell.angle_beta   90.00
_cell.angle_gamma   90.00
#
_symmetry.space_group_name_H-M   'P 1'
#
loop_
_entity.id
_entity.type
_entity.pdbx_description
1 polymer ?
#
loop_
_entity_poly.entity_id
_entity_poly.type
_entity_poly.pdbx_seq_one_letter_code
_entity_poly.pdbx_strand_id
1 'polypeptide(L)' 'MNEDTQRAIAAAEAELAGFAAEKKAVEERIRELRAREDLKNGIYFPKEIFEAQQDKLRLETEMLFRQNAVKRLRLGVDG' A
#
# COMPACT_ATOMS: atom_id res chain seq x y z
N MET A 1 5.19 -15.19 24.13
CA MET A 1 4.87 -13.87 23.51
C MET A 1 3.96 -13.16 24.50
N ASN A 2 4.32 -11.96 24.96
CA ASN A 2 3.53 -11.23 25.96
C ASN A 2 2.32 -10.53 25.30
N GLU A 3 1.37 -10.06 26.11
CA GLU A 3 0.14 -9.40 25.63
C GLU A 3 0.44 -8.15 24.81
N ASP A 4 1.48 -7.40 25.17
CA ASP A 4 1.90 -6.18 24.47
C ASP A 4 2.39 -6.48 23.05
N THR A 5 3.19 -7.54 22.86
CA THR A 5 3.63 -8.00 21.53
C THR A 5 2.43 -8.43 20.70
N GLN A 6 1.45 -9.13 21.28
CA GLN A 6 0.24 -9.52 20.55
C GLN A 6 -0.58 -8.30 20.12
N ARG A 7 -0.72 -7.30 20.99
CA ARG A 7 -1.41 -6.04 20.67
C ARG A 7 -0.69 -5.27 19.57
N ALA A 8 0.63 -5.19 19.62
CA ALA A 8 1.44 -4.52 18.60
C ALA A 8 1.35 -5.22 17.23
N ILE A 9 1.36 -6.56 17.21
CA ILE A 9 1.16 -7.34 15.98
C ILE A 9 -0.23 -7.08 15.40
N ALA A 10 -1.29 -7.15 16.23
CA ALA A 10 -2.65 -6.92 15.77
C ALA A 10 -2.86 -5.51 15.20
N ALA A 11 -2.27 -4.49 15.82
CA ALA A 11 -2.30 -3.12 15.30
C ALA A 11 -1.61 -3.02 13.93
N ALA A 12 -0.42 -3.60 13.80
CA ALA A 12 0.32 -3.59 12.54
C ALA A 12 -0.39 -4.37 11.42
N GLU A 13 -1.11 -5.45 11.75
CA GLU A 13 -1.92 -6.20 10.80
C GLU A 13 -3.15 -5.41 10.33
N ALA A 14 -3.80 -4.67 11.23
CA ALA A 14 -4.91 -3.79 10.88
C ALA A 14 -4.45 -2.65 9.93
N GLU A 15 -3.29 -2.03 10.20
CA GLU A 15 -2.71 -1.02 9.32
C GLU A 15 -2.34 -1.60 7.95
N LEU A 16 -1.79 -2.82 7.92
CA LEU A 16 -1.49 -3.53 6.66
C LEU A 16 -2.75 -3.76 5.83
N ALA A 17 -3.87 -4.12 6.46
CA ALA A 17 -5.15 -4.28 5.78
C ALA A 17 -5.65 -2.95 5.19
N GLY A 18 -5.47 -1.84 5.93
CA GLY A 18 -5.76 -0.49 5.45
C GLY A 18 -4.94 -0.12 4.21
N PHE A 19 -3.62 -0.25 4.28
CA PHE A 19 -2.74 0.04 3.15
C PHE A 19 -3.00 -0.87 1.94
N ALA A 20 -3.36 -2.13 2.16
CA ALA A 20 -3.73 -3.03 1.07
C ALA A 20 -5.01 -2.57 0.35
N ALA A 21 -6.01 -2.09 1.09
CA ALA A 21 -7.23 -1.54 0.52
C ALA A 21 -6.96 -0.24 -0.26
N GLU A 22 -6.17 0.67 0.30
CA GLU A 22 -5.76 1.91 -0.39
C GLU A 22 -4.97 1.60 -1.67
N LYS A 23 -4.02 0.68 -1.62
CA LYS A 23 -3.23 0.26 -2.79
C LYS A 23 -4.14 -0.26 -3.89
N LYS A 24 -5.14 -1.09 -3.54
CA LYS A 24 -6.10 -1.61 -4.51
C LYS A 24 -6.90 -0.49 -5.17
N ALA A 25 -7.36 0.50 -4.40
CA ALA A 25 -8.09 1.65 -4.94
C ALA A 25 -7.20 2.48 -5.90
N VAL A 26 -5.93 2.68 -5.57
CA VAL A 26 -4.96 3.36 -6.45
C VAL A 26 -4.73 2.57 -7.75
N GLU A 27 -4.63 1.23 -7.67
CA GLU A 27 -4.48 0.37 -8.85
C GLU A 27 -5.72 0.42 -9.76
N GLU A 28 -6.92 0.42 -9.18
CA GLU A 28 -8.17 0.62 -9.90
C GLU A 28 -8.19 2.01 -10.57
N ARG A 29 -7.76 3.05 -9.85
CA ARG A 29 -7.67 4.40 -10.41
C ARG A 29 -6.73 4.50 -11.60
N ILE A 30 -5.53 3.90 -11.52
CA ILE A 30 -4.58 3.84 -12.66
C ILE A 30 -5.23 3.15 -13.86
N ARG A 31 -5.96 2.04 -13.62
CA ARG A 31 -6.66 1.31 -14.67
C ARG A 31 -7.75 2.15 -15.33
N GLU A 32 -8.54 2.87 -14.55
CA GLU A 32 -9.57 3.77 -15.05
C GLU A 32 -8.98 4.91 -15.88
N LEU A 33 -7.91 5.54 -15.40
CA LEU A 33 -7.25 6.64 -16.10
C LEU A 33 -6.77 6.17 -17.48
N ARG A 34 -6.07 5.03 -17.54
CA ARG A 34 -5.62 4.43 -18.81
C ARG A 34 -6.78 4.04 -19.73
N ALA A 35 -7.88 3.53 -19.18
CA ALA A 35 -9.06 3.17 -19.97
C ALA A 35 -9.78 4.40 -20.56
N ARG A 36 -9.62 5.57 -19.93
CA ARG A 36 -10.19 6.84 -20.38
C ARG A 36 -9.29 7.59 -21.37
N GLU A 37 -8.03 7.18 -21.53
CA GLU A 37 -7.16 7.79 -22.53
C GLU A 37 -7.69 7.52 -23.94
N ASP A 38 -7.72 8.56 -24.75
CA ASP A 38 -8.09 8.48 -26.16
C ASP A 38 -7.02 9.20 -26.98
N LEU A 39 -6.06 8.41 -27.47
CA LEU A 39 -4.92 8.90 -28.23
C LEU A 39 -5.35 9.64 -29.50
N LYS A 40 -6.49 9.24 -30.11
CA LYS A 40 -6.96 9.84 -31.37
C LYS A 40 -7.51 11.23 -31.15
N ASN A 41 -8.14 11.46 -30.00
CA ASN A 41 -8.72 12.74 -29.62
C ASN A 41 -7.81 13.57 -28.71
N GLY A 42 -6.59 13.09 -28.45
CA GLY A 42 -5.60 13.81 -27.64
C GLY A 42 -5.88 13.80 -26.13
N ILE A 43 -6.68 12.85 -25.63
CA ILE A 43 -7.02 12.73 -24.21
C ILE A 43 -5.99 11.82 -23.54
N TYR A 44 -5.21 12.37 -22.62
CA TYR A 44 -4.15 11.68 -21.89
C TYR A 44 -4.19 12.07 -20.41
N PHE A 45 -3.75 11.16 -19.53
CA PHE A 45 -3.65 11.41 -18.08
C PHE A 45 -2.26 11.06 -17.52
N PRO A 46 -1.14 11.49 -18.14
CA PRO A 46 0.19 11.03 -17.76
C PRO A 46 0.57 11.51 -16.36
N LYS A 47 0.15 12.72 -15.97
CA LYS A 47 0.45 13.28 -14.65
C LYS A 47 -0.30 12.52 -13.56
N GLU A 48 -1.60 12.30 -13.76
CA GLU A 48 -2.45 11.60 -12.79
C GLU A 48 -2.06 10.13 -12.65
N ILE A 49 -1.67 9.48 -13.75
CA ILE A 49 -1.13 8.11 -13.73
C ILE A 49 0.20 8.08 -12.97
N PHE A 50 1.07 9.05 -13.21
CA PHE A 50 2.37 9.14 -12.53
C PHE A 50 2.21 9.37 -11.02
N GLU A 51 1.38 10.33 -10.62
CA GLU A 51 1.08 10.60 -9.21
C GLU A 51 0.48 9.35 -8.52
N ALA A 52 -0.48 8.69 -9.16
CA ALA A 52 -1.04 7.44 -8.63
C ALA A 52 0.01 6.31 -8.54
N GLN A 53 0.97 6.24 -9.45
CA GLN A 53 2.08 5.29 -9.35
C GLN A 53 3.04 5.61 -8.19
N GLN A 54 3.30 6.90 -7.91
CA GLN A 54 4.08 7.30 -6.75
C GLN A 54 3.38 6.93 -5.44
N ASP A 55 2.07 7.18 -5.36
CA ASP A 55 1.26 6.79 -4.20
C ASP A 55 1.26 5.28 -3.98
N LYS A 56 1.11 4.51 -5.06
CA LYS A 56 1.23 3.05 -5.00
C LYS A 56 2.59 2.62 -4.43
N LEU A 57 3.69 3.20 -4.91
CA LEU A 57 5.04 2.87 -4.44
C LEU A 57 5.25 3.23 -2.96
N ARG A 58 4.71 4.38 -2.53
CA ARG A 58 4.71 4.78 -1.12
C ARG A 58 3.98 3.74 -0.27
N LEU A 59 2.77 3.32 -0.67
CA LEU A 59 1.99 2.31 0.05
C LEU A 59 2.70 0.96 0.13
N GLU A 60 3.30 0.50 -0.97
CA GLU A 60 4.09 -0.75 -0.99
C GLU A 60 5.27 -0.70 -0.01
N THR A 61 5.92 0.46 0.09
CA THR A 61 7.04 0.69 1.01
C THR A 61 6.58 0.65 2.47
N GLU A 62 5.49 1.34 2.82
CA GLU A 62 4.89 1.31 4.15
C GLU A 62 4.49 -0.12 4.55
N MET A 63 3.85 -0.86 3.63
CA MET A 63 3.49 -2.24 3.85
C MET A 63 4.72 -3.12 4.13
N LEU A 64 5.82 -2.93 3.41
CA LEU A 64 7.06 -3.67 3.65
C LEU A 64 7.63 -3.40 5.05
N PHE A 65 7.65 -2.14 5.49
CA PHE A 65 8.11 -1.78 6.83
C PHE A 65 7.25 -2.44 7.92
N ARG A 66 5.92 -2.39 7.80
CA ARG A 66 5.02 -3.00 8.79
C ARG A 66 5.12 -4.53 8.78
N GLN A 67 5.24 -5.17 7.62
CA GLN A 67 5.46 -6.61 7.52
C GLN A 67 6.77 -7.03 8.20
N ASN A 68 7.85 -6.25 8.01
CA ASN A 68 9.13 -6.52 8.65
C ASN A 68 9.04 -6.33 10.18
N ALA A 69 8.34 -5.31 10.66
CA ALA A 69 8.10 -5.13 12.09
C ALA A 69 7.34 -6.33 12.70
N VAL A 70 6.26 -6.79 12.06
CA VAL A 70 5.51 -7.98 12.50
C VAL A 70 6.39 -9.23 12.52
N LYS A 71 7.22 -9.43 11.49
CA LYS A 71 8.17 -10.56 11.44
C LYS A 71 9.16 -10.52 12.60
N ARG A 72 9.74 -9.35 12.91
CA ARG A 72 10.70 -9.21 14.02
C ARG A 72 10.07 -9.45 15.38
N LEU A 73 8.87 -8.90 15.61
CA LEU A 73 8.07 -9.15 16.83
C LEU A 73 7.75 -10.63 17.00
N ARG A 74 7.39 -11.32 15.92
CA ARG A 74 7.12 -12.77 15.93
C ARG A 74 8.34 -13.62 16.24
N LEU A 75 9.52 -13.21 15.77
CA LEU A 75 10.79 -13.90 16.02
C LEU A 75 11.38 -13.58 17.40
N GLY A 76 10.79 -12.64 18.16
CA GLY A 76 11.34 -12.20 19.45
C GLY A 76 12.67 -11.46 19.31
N VAL A 77 12.96 -10.91 18.13
CA VAL A 77 14.18 -10.12 17.85
C VAL A 77 14.00 -8.65 18.27
N ASP A 78 12.75 -8.24 18.47
CA ASP A 78 12.36 -7.00 19.13
C ASP A 78 11.65 -7.37 20.44
N GLY A 79 12.42 -7.50 21.51
CA GLY A 79 11.96 -7.74 22.88
C GLY A 79 12.89 -7.02 23.86
#